data_AF-A0A538MG88-F1
#
_entry.id   AF-A0A538MG88-F1
#
_cell.length_a   1.000
_cell.length_b   1.000
_cell.length_c   1.000
_cell.angle_alpha   90.00
_cell.angle_beta   90.00
_cell.angle_gamma   90.00
#
_symmetry.space_group_name_H-M   'P 1'
#
loop_
_entity.id
_entity.type
_entity.pdbx_description
1 polymer ?
#
loop_
_entity_poly.entity_id
_entity_poly.type
_entity_poly.pdbx_seq_one_letter_code
_entity_poly.pdbx_strand_id
1 'polypeptide(L)'
;MGTVHGNCERARQWASASVDGELSTFELTLLADHLERCASCREFSLAIGDLTMALRAAPRERVEGISIGRVRRHVRLRLAPAVAAMAVAAVGLGSVLASVELKSGSVTSVEPVPAALAAPDTLNLSTGYVLEKLRAHSQAPSARSLRGGPVVRQR
;
A
#
# COMPACT_ATOMS: atom_id res chain seq x y z
N MET A 1 18.33 41.94 -7.82
CA MET A 1 18.45 40.58 -8.40
C MET A 1 18.05 39.55 -7.35
N GLY A 2 16.82 39.06 -7.42
CA GLY A 2 16.17 38.15 -6.46
C GLY A 2 14.69 38.16 -6.83
N THR A 3 13.95 37.07 -6.92
CA THR A 3 14.02 35.75 -6.31
C THR A 3 13.42 34.73 -7.29
N VAL A 4 14.23 33.85 -7.88
CA VAL A 4 13.77 32.77 -8.79
C VAL A 4 14.07 31.40 -8.14
N HIS A 5 13.85 31.29 -6.82
CA HIS A 5 14.19 30.06 -6.10
C HIS A 5 13.21 28.91 -6.41
N GLY A 6 11.91 29.19 -6.50
CA GLY A 6 10.89 28.16 -6.76
C GLY A 6 10.96 27.51 -8.13
N ASN A 7 11.32 28.26 -9.18
CA ASN A 7 11.49 27.69 -10.52
C ASN A 7 12.77 26.87 -10.63
N CYS A 8 13.86 27.30 -9.98
CA CYS A 8 15.11 26.53 -9.93
C CYS A 8 14.96 25.23 -9.13
N GLU A 9 14.26 25.25 -8.00
CA GLU A 9 13.99 24.05 -7.22
C GLU A 9 13.21 23.01 -8.03
N ARG A 10 12.15 23.45 -8.71
CA ARG A 10 11.38 22.57 -9.61
C ARG A 10 12.21 22.04 -10.77
N ALA A 11 13.04 22.89 -11.39
CA ALA A 11 13.93 22.46 -12.45
C ALA A 11 14.94 21.40 -11.97
N ARG A 12 15.46 21.51 -10.74
CA ARG A 12 16.35 20.50 -10.16
C ARG A 12 15.62 19.18 -9.86
N GLN A 13 14.38 19.24 -9.39
CA GLN A 13 13.54 18.05 -9.22
C GLN A 13 13.31 17.35 -10.56
N TRP A 14 12.95 18.10 -11.61
CA TRP A 14 12.78 17.53 -12.95
C TRP A 14 14.09 17.00 -13.51
N ALA A 15 15.22 17.68 -13.32
CA ALA A 15 16.52 17.18 -13.75
C ALA A 15 16.84 15.82 -13.10
N SER A 16 16.54 15.64 -11.81
CA SER A 16 16.65 14.34 -11.14
C SER A 16 15.71 13.29 -11.73
N ALA A 17 14.43 13.61 -11.92
CA ALA A 17 13.48 12.67 -12.54
C ALA A 17 13.87 12.31 -13.99
N SER A 18 14.54 13.23 -14.70
CA SER A 18 14.95 13.03 -16.09
C SER A 18 15.99 11.92 -16.24
N VAL A 19 16.94 11.80 -15.30
CA VAL A 19 17.97 10.76 -15.37
C VAL A 19 17.40 9.35 -15.12
N ASP A 20 16.25 9.28 -14.47
CA ASP A 20 15.48 8.05 -14.23
C ASP A 20 14.42 7.78 -15.32
N GLY A 21 14.26 8.69 -16.29
CA GLY A 21 13.32 8.53 -17.40
C GLY A 21 11.85 8.74 -16.99
N GLU A 22 11.60 9.43 -15.88
CA GLU A 22 10.26 9.58 -15.30
C GLU A 22 9.50 10.83 -15.79
N LEU A 23 10.16 11.71 -16.56
CA LEU A 23 9.52 12.93 -17.06
C LEU A 23 8.61 12.66 -18.26
N SER A 24 7.45 13.32 -18.26
CA SER A 24 6.61 13.45 -19.46
C SER A 24 7.25 14.40 -20.50
N THR A 25 6.79 14.32 -21.75
CA THR A 25 7.24 15.22 -22.83
C THR A 25 7.04 16.70 -22.51
N PHE A 26 5.94 17.04 -21.84
CA PHE A 26 5.65 18.41 -21.41
C PHE A 26 6.69 18.90 -20.40
N GLU A 27 6.99 18.09 -19.39
CA GLU A 27 7.96 18.46 -18.35
C GLU A 27 9.39 18.52 -18.89
N LEU A 28 9.76 17.65 -19.84
CA LEU A 28 11.03 17.75 -20.56
C LEU A 28 11.16 19.08 -21.28
N THR A 29 10.09 19.54 -21.93
CA THR A 29 10.07 20.82 -22.66
C THR A 29 10.24 22.00 -21.69
N LEU A 30 9.53 21.98 -20.56
CA LEU A 30 9.66 23.01 -19.53
C LEU A 30 11.04 23.03 -18.88
N LEU A 31 11.62 21.85 -18.64
CA LEU A 31 12.97 21.73 -18.13
C LEU A 31 13.97 22.33 -19.13
N ALA A 32 13.89 21.95 -20.41
CA ALA A 32 14.78 22.47 -21.46
C ALA A 32 14.76 24.00 -21.53
N ASP A 33 13.57 24.60 -21.57
CA ASP A 33 13.36 26.06 -21.57
C ASP A 33 13.95 26.74 -20.31
N HIS A 34 13.95 26.08 -19.16
CA HIS A 34 14.64 26.58 -17.97
C HIS A 34 16.17 26.49 -18.08
N LEU A 35 16.71 25.38 -18.60
CA LEU A 35 18.15 25.15 -18.71
C LEU A 35 18.83 26.10 -19.71
N GLU A 36 18.10 26.59 -20.72
CA GLU A 36 18.57 27.64 -21.63
C GLU A 36 18.84 28.96 -20.91
N ARG A 37 18.02 29.29 -19.90
CA ARG A 37 18.07 30.60 -19.21
C ARG A 37 18.84 30.58 -17.89
N CYS A 38 19.01 29.41 -17.27
CA CYS A 38 19.62 29.28 -15.95
C CYS A 38 20.91 28.45 -15.99
N ALA A 39 22.06 29.12 -15.89
CA ALA A 39 23.37 28.47 -15.90
C ALA A 39 23.57 27.47 -14.75
N SER A 40 23.14 27.82 -13.53
CA SER A 40 23.33 26.94 -12.37
C SER A 40 22.50 25.65 -12.45
N CYS A 41 21.29 25.70 -13.03
CA CYS A 41 20.49 24.50 -13.24
C CYS A 41 21.04 23.65 -14.40
N ARG A 42 21.64 24.26 -15.42
CA ARG A 42 22.32 23.54 -16.50
C ARG A 42 23.55 22.78 -15.99
N GLU A 43 24.39 23.44 -15.19
CA GLU A 43 25.53 22.79 -14.53
C GLU A 43 25.08 21.64 -13.63
N PHE A 44 24.03 21.84 -12.84
CA PHE A 44 23.44 20.78 -12.03
C PHE A 44 22.96 19.59 -12.87
N SER A 45 22.20 19.85 -13.94
CA SER A 45 21.66 18.80 -14.83
C SER A 45 22.76 17.97 -15.49
N LEU A 46 23.87 18.61 -15.90
CA LEU A 46 25.03 17.91 -16.45
C LEU A 46 25.71 17.07 -15.38
N ALA A 47 25.97 17.64 -14.19
CA ALA A 47 26.66 16.96 -13.10
C ALA A 47 25.93 15.70 -12.63
N ILE A 48 24.60 15.75 -12.47
CA ILE A 48 23.82 14.56 -12.08
C ILE A 48 23.76 13.53 -13.21
N GLY A 49 23.74 13.97 -14.48
CA GLY A 49 23.76 13.09 -15.64
C GLY A 49 25.06 12.31 -15.72
N ASP A 50 26.19 13.00 -15.61
CA ASP A 50 27.53 12.40 -15.61
C ASP A 50 27.73 11.44 -14.44
N LEU A 51 27.31 11.84 -13.23
CA LEU A 51 27.38 10.99 -12.04
C LEU A 51 26.54 9.72 -12.22
N THR A 52 25.30 9.86 -12.71
CA THR A 52 24.40 8.73 -12.93
C THR A 52 24.95 7.78 -13.99
N MET A 53 25.49 8.32 -15.08
CA MET A 53 26.16 7.53 -16.12
C MET A 53 27.37 6.77 -15.56
N ALA A 54 28.23 7.43 -14.78
CA ALA A 54 29.39 6.81 -14.16
C ALA A 54 28.99 5.66 -13.20
N LEU A 55 27.97 5.87 -12.37
CA LEU A 55 27.45 4.84 -11.47
C LEU A 55 26.84 3.64 -12.23
N ARG A 56 26.09 3.90 -13.32
CA ARG A 56 25.48 2.84 -14.14
C ARG A 56 26.50 2.07 -14.97
N ALA A 57 27.60 2.71 -15.37
CA ALA A 57 28.69 2.09 -16.12
C ALA A 57 29.68 1.33 -15.22
N ALA A 58 29.70 1.61 -13.91
CA ALA A 58 30.60 0.94 -12.98
C ALA A 58 30.32 -0.57 -12.91
N PRO A 59 31.36 -1.41 -12.83
CA PRO A 59 31.20 -2.84 -12.56
C PRO A 59 30.40 -3.06 -11.28
N ARG A 60 29.42 -3.98 -11.31
CA ARG A 60 28.62 -4.30 -10.13
C ARG A 60 29.48 -4.99 -9.10
N GLU A 61 29.53 -4.42 -7.89
CA GLU A 61 30.17 -5.07 -6.75
C GLU A 61 29.37 -6.31 -6.34
N ARG A 62 30.07 -7.41 -6.05
CA ARG A 62 29.43 -8.62 -5.53
C ARG A 62 29.19 -8.43 -4.05
N VAL A 63 27.93 -8.45 -3.64
CA VAL A 63 27.58 -8.48 -2.22
C VAL A 63 27.49 -9.95 -1.78
N GLU A 64 28.40 -10.37 -0.91
CA GLU A 64 28.37 -11.71 -0.33
C GLU A 64 27.31 -11.79 0.79
N GLY A 65 26.30 -12.66 0.60
CA GLY A 65 25.50 -13.20 1.68
C GLY A 65 24.60 -12.22 2.45
N ILE A 66 23.70 -11.49 1.78
CA ILE A 66 22.55 -10.87 2.49
C ILE A 66 21.49 -11.95 2.73
N SER A 67 21.52 -12.59 3.91
CA SER A 67 20.46 -13.49 4.34
C SER A 67 19.31 -12.71 4.97
N ILE A 68 18.28 -12.39 4.18
CA ILE A 68 17.02 -11.86 4.73
C ILE A 68 16.25 -13.04 5.34
N GLY A 69 16.31 -13.17 6.67
CA GLY A 69 15.59 -14.22 7.39
C GLY A 69 14.09 -14.16 7.09
N ARG A 70 13.55 -15.16 6.39
CA ARG A 70 12.11 -15.26 6.14
C ARG A 70 11.41 -15.63 7.45
N VAL A 71 10.81 -14.65 8.13
CA VAL A 71 9.99 -14.90 9.32
C VAL A 71 8.71 -15.62 8.89
N ARG A 72 8.71 -16.96 8.95
CA ARG A 72 7.49 -17.77 8.77
C ARG A 72 6.61 -17.56 10.00
N ARG A 73 5.71 -16.58 9.95
CA ARG A 73 4.61 -16.49 10.92
C ARG A 73 3.67 -17.66 10.69
N HIS A 74 3.88 -18.76 11.41
CA HIS A 74 2.88 -19.80 11.52
C HIS A 74 1.69 -19.21 12.31
N VAL A 75 0.70 -18.70 11.59
CA VAL A 75 -0.61 -18.39 12.18
C VAL A 75 -1.20 -19.73 12.57
N ARG A 76 -0.95 -20.15 13.81
CA ARG A 76 -1.70 -21.23 14.45
C ARG A 76 -3.11 -20.66 14.64
N LEU A 77 -3.97 -20.79 13.63
CA LEU A 77 -5.41 -20.66 13.83
C LEU A 77 -5.78 -21.73 14.84
N ARG A 78 -5.84 -21.34 16.12
CA ARG A 78 -6.56 -22.11 17.12
C ARG A 78 -8.02 -21.94 16.76
N LEU A 79 -8.51 -22.78 15.85
CA LEU A 79 -9.93 -23.03 15.68
C LEU A 79 -10.40 -23.55 17.05
N ALA A 80 -10.96 -22.65 17.85
CA ALA A 80 -11.65 -23.01 19.08
C ALA A 80 -12.76 -24.03 18.74
N PRO A 81 -13.15 -24.92 19.67
CA PRO A 81 -14.16 -25.95 19.44
C PRO A 81 -15.57 -25.32 19.44
N ALA A 82 -15.85 -24.42 18.49
CA ALA A 82 -17.13 -23.76 18.31
C ALA A 82 -17.88 -24.28 17.07
N VAL A 83 -17.57 -25.49 16.60
CA VAL A 83 -18.31 -26.17 15.52
C VAL A 83 -19.40 -27.11 16.08
N ALA A 84 -19.43 -27.37 17.38
CA ALA A 84 -20.41 -28.28 17.99
C ALA A 84 -21.83 -27.68 18.17
N ALA A 85 -22.02 -26.38 17.95
CA ALA A 85 -23.30 -25.70 18.23
C ALA A 85 -24.23 -25.53 17.00
N MET A 86 -23.87 -26.05 15.83
CA MET A 86 -24.66 -25.89 14.59
C MET A 86 -25.54 -27.12 14.24
N ALA A 87 -25.75 -28.06 15.17
CA ALA A 87 -26.50 -29.29 14.90
C ALA A 87 -27.94 -29.34 15.46
N VAL A 88 -28.40 -28.33 16.22
CA VAL A 88 -29.67 -28.44 17.00
C VAL A 88 -30.84 -27.63 16.41
N ALA A 89 -30.62 -26.79 15.41
CA ALA A 89 -31.66 -25.86 14.91
C ALA A 89 -32.47 -26.35 13.69
N ALA A 90 -32.41 -27.63 13.31
CA ALA A 90 -33.06 -28.15 12.09
C ALA A 90 -34.31 -29.03 12.32
N VAL A 91 -34.80 -29.20 13.56
CA VAL A 91 -35.90 -30.13 13.87
C VAL A 91 -37.25 -29.42 14.13
N GLY A 92 -37.30 -28.08 14.18
CA GLY A 92 -38.46 -27.34 14.71
C GLY A 92 -39.55 -26.87 13.73
N LEU A 93 -39.37 -26.93 12.40
CA LEU A 93 -40.26 -26.24 11.44
C LEU A 93 -40.95 -27.16 10.41
N GLY A 94 -40.86 -28.48 10.59
CA GLY A 94 -41.44 -29.47 9.65
C GLY A 94 -42.93 -29.80 9.84
N SER A 95 -43.62 -29.22 10.82
CA SER A 95 -44.94 -29.72 11.26
C SER A 95 -46.16 -28.96 10.72
N VAL A 96 -46.02 -28.03 9.76
CA VAL A 96 -47.16 -27.23 9.23
C VAL A 96 -47.42 -27.43 7.73
N LEU A 97 -46.57 -28.17 6.99
CA LEU A 97 -46.76 -28.40 5.55
C LEU A 97 -47.19 -29.83 5.18
N ALA A 98 -47.35 -30.73 6.16
CA ALA A 98 -47.77 -32.12 5.98
C ALA A 98 -49.29 -32.30 5.69
N SER A 99 -49.94 -31.27 5.14
CA SER A 99 -51.36 -31.31 4.73
C SER A 99 -51.59 -30.99 3.25
N VAL A 100 -50.51 -30.85 2.46
CA VAL A 100 -50.56 -30.71 0.99
C VAL A 100 -49.66 -31.76 0.33
N GLU A 101 -49.78 -32.99 0.80
CA GLU A 101 -49.39 -34.15 0.01
C GLU A 101 -50.43 -34.37 -1.11
N LEU A 102 -49.97 -34.84 -2.27
CA LEU A 102 -50.74 -35.42 -3.36
C LEU A 102 -51.40 -34.51 -4.43
N LYS A 103 -50.62 -33.70 -5.18
CA LYS A 103 -50.87 -33.55 -6.64
C LYS A 103 -49.70 -32.95 -7.43
N SER A 104 -48.99 -33.81 -8.18
CA SER A 104 -48.24 -33.52 -9.43
C SER A 104 -47.13 -32.46 -9.37
N GLY A 105 -45.92 -32.66 -9.84
CA GLY A 105 -45.34 -33.67 -10.72
C GLY A 105 -43.91 -33.20 -11.04
N SER A 106 -43.04 -34.17 -11.23
CA SER A 106 -41.63 -34.03 -11.62
C SER A 106 -41.40 -33.03 -12.76
N VAL A 107 -40.58 -31.99 -12.55
CA VAL A 107 -39.85 -31.29 -13.63
C VAL A 107 -38.50 -30.75 -13.11
N THR A 108 -37.44 -31.41 -13.58
CA THR A 108 -36.04 -30.99 -13.86
C THR A 108 -35.32 -29.94 -13.00
N SER A 109 -34.20 -30.43 -12.45
CA SER A 109 -32.96 -29.73 -12.11
C SER A 109 -32.58 -28.65 -13.14
N VAL A 110 -32.45 -27.40 -12.67
CA VAL A 110 -31.83 -26.29 -13.41
C VAL A 110 -30.51 -25.96 -12.73
N GLU A 111 -29.45 -26.07 -13.52
CA GLU A 111 -28.07 -25.70 -13.20
C GLU A 111 -27.93 -24.19 -12.99
N PRO A 112 -27.21 -23.70 -11.95
CA PRO A 112 -27.02 -22.28 -11.75
C PRO A 112 -25.94 -21.71 -12.70
N VAL A 113 -26.37 -20.78 -13.53
CA VAL A 113 -25.53 -19.86 -14.33
C VAL A 113 -24.62 -19.05 -13.39
N PRO A 114 -23.30 -18.95 -13.62
CA PRO A 114 -22.46 -18.07 -12.83
C PRO A 114 -22.77 -16.62 -13.15
N ALA A 115 -23.16 -15.89 -12.10
CA ALA A 115 -23.41 -14.47 -12.12
C ALA A 115 -22.16 -13.68 -12.55
N ALA A 116 -22.44 -12.66 -13.35
CA ALA A 116 -21.52 -11.72 -13.93
C ALA A 116 -20.62 -10.97 -12.91
N LEU A 117 -19.45 -10.59 -13.42
CA LEU A 117 -18.85 -9.25 -13.30
C LEU A 117 -18.95 -8.57 -11.93
N ALA A 118 -17.91 -8.74 -11.12
CA ALA A 118 -17.48 -7.71 -10.17
C ALA A 118 -15.95 -7.79 -10.04
N ALA A 119 -15.25 -7.14 -10.96
CA ALA A 119 -13.91 -6.66 -10.69
C ALA A 119 -14.02 -5.53 -9.65
N PRO A 120 -13.29 -5.57 -8.52
CA PRO A 120 -12.95 -4.35 -7.83
C PRO A 120 -11.70 -3.77 -8.49
N ASP A 121 -11.95 -2.69 -9.21
CA ASP A 121 -10.99 -1.77 -9.77
C ASP A 121 -9.88 -1.37 -8.79
N THR A 122 -8.69 -1.27 -9.35
CA THR A 122 -7.47 -0.61 -8.90
C THR A 122 -7.60 0.28 -7.66
N LEU A 123 -7.29 -0.28 -6.48
CA LEU A 123 -6.88 0.51 -5.33
C LEU A 123 -5.48 1.09 -5.60
N ASN A 124 -5.42 2.39 -5.88
CA ASN A 124 -4.19 3.16 -5.94
C ASN A 124 -3.43 3.01 -4.60
N LEU A 125 -2.16 2.59 -4.65
CA LEU A 125 -1.31 2.33 -3.47
C LEU A 125 -1.28 3.51 -2.49
N SER A 126 -1.43 4.73 -3.02
CA SER A 126 -1.45 5.98 -2.26
C SER A 126 -2.63 6.05 -1.28
N THR A 127 -3.80 5.56 -1.67
CA THR A 127 -5.02 5.58 -0.84
C THR A 127 -4.95 4.53 0.26
N GLY A 128 -4.29 3.39 -0.01
CA GLY A 128 -4.03 2.35 0.98
C GLY A 128 -3.15 2.84 2.14
N TYR A 129 -2.07 3.57 1.81
CA TYR A 129 -1.15 4.12 2.82
C TYR A 129 -1.81 5.16 3.75
N VAL A 130 -2.68 6.02 3.21
CA VAL A 130 -3.40 7.04 4.01
C VAL A 130 -4.36 6.37 5.00
N LEU A 131 -5.09 5.33 4.58
CA LEU A 131 -5.99 4.59 5.47
C LEU A 131 -5.23 3.85 6.58
N GLU A 132 -4.05 3.29 6.27
CA GLU A 132 -3.22 2.62 7.26
C GLU A 132 -2.66 3.60 8.31
N LYS A 133 -2.23 4.79 7.88
CA LYS A 133 -1.73 5.85 8.77
C LYS A 133 -2.82 6.38 9.71
N LEU A 134 -4.05 6.55 9.22
CA LEU A 134 -5.19 6.97 10.03
C LEU A 134 -5.56 5.90 11.07
N ARG A 135 -5.53 4.62 10.69
CA ARG A 135 -5.82 3.51 11.60
C ARG A 135 -4.79 3.41 12.73
N ALA A 136 -3.51 3.62 12.42
CA ALA A 136 -2.43 3.67 13.42
C ALA A 136 -2.61 4.82 14.45
N HIS A 137 -3.16 5.97 14.03
CA HIS A 137 -3.43 7.08 14.93
C HIS A 137 -4.66 6.83 15.82
N SER A 138 -5.68 6.11 15.32
CA SER A 138 -6.87 5.77 16.10
C SER A 138 -6.63 4.66 17.16
N GLN A 139 -5.52 3.94 17.09
CA GLN A 139 -5.19 2.82 17.99
C GLN A 139 -4.12 3.14 19.04
N ALA A 140 -3.70 4.41 19.17
CA ALA A 140 -2.82 4.78 20.28
C ALA A 140 -3.54 4.60 21.63
N PRO A 141 -3.06 3.73 22.53
CA PRO A 141 -3.69 3.55 23.84
C PRO A 141 -3.49 4.81 24.69
N SER A 142 -4.58 5.28 25.31
CA SER A 142 -4.52 6.29 26.37
C SER A 142 -3.89 5.68 27.63
N ALA A 143 -2.56 5.67 27.67
CA ALA A 143 -1.81 5.29 28.86
C ALA A 143 -1.98 6.36 29.95
N ARG A 144 -2.92 6.09 30.84
CA ARG A 144 -3.14 6.74 32.13
C ARG A 144 -1.84 6.80 32.96
N SER A 145 -1.52 8.02 33.40
CA SER A 145 -0.97 8.40 34.71
C SER A 145 0.38 7.79 35.13
N LEU A 146 1.43 8.57 34.92
CA LEU A 146 2.73 8.43 35.57
C LEU A 146 2.59 8.70 37.09
N ARG A 147 2.79 7.66 37.90
CA ARG A 147 2.82 7.72 39.36
C ARG A 147 4.29 7.86 39.82
N GLY A 148 4.57 8.99 40.49
CA GLY A 148 5.71 9.39 41.32
C GLY A 148 7.06 8.64 41.27
N GLY A 149 8.13 9.37 40.92
CA GLY A 149 9.52 9.01 41.23
C GLY A 149 10.05 9.77 42.47
N PRO A 150 10.99 9.21 43.25
CA PRO A 150 11.52 9.85 44.45
C PRO A 150 12.59 10.93 44.15
N VAL A 151 12.56 11.98 44.97
CA VAL A 151 13.45 13.15 44.92
C VAL A 151 14.76 12.83 45.63
N VAL A 152 15.89 12.91 44.92
CA VAL A 152 17.24 12.83 45.51
C VAL A 152 17.56 14.16 46.18
N ARG A 153 17.81 14.15 47.49
CA ARG A 153 18.38 15.30 48.22
C ARG A 153 19.89 15.27 48.12
N GLN A 154 20.47 16.32 47.55
CA GLN A 154 21.91 16.60 47.63
C GLN A 154 22.28 17.06 49.05
N ARG A 155 23.42 16.58 49.52
CA ARG A 155 24.24 17.19 50.58
C ARG A 155 25.54 17.65 49.94
#